data_AF-A0A6A6F978-F1
#
_entry.id   AF-A0A6A6F978-F1
#
_cell.length_a   1.000
_cell.length_b   1.000
_cell.length_c   1.000
_cell.angle_alpha   90.00
_cell.angle_beta   90.00
_cell.angle_gamma   90.00
#
_symmetry.space_group_name_H-M   'P 1'
#
loop_
_entity.id
_entity.type
_entity.pdbx_description
1 polymer ?
#
loop_
_entity_poly.entity_id
_entity_poly.type
_entity_poly.pdbx_seq_one_letter_code
_entity_poly.pdbx_strand_id
1 'polypeptide(L)'
;MSTGESNSATFIEDDWSNVTNPNERRKIQNRIAQRKFREKARSQREEAERRYENEQRASASYCAPEPEDVDNAEEPGLPWGSFSMRHVIRTGKEKERTSRETSLYAAASKAGGSTRLGLHLLDQYARGSPAWTAWRVRVNVPQPPPPSPPPLEMMLGSNAPSSMIDDVVF
;
A
#
# COMPACT_ATOMS: atom_id res chain seq x y z
N MET A 1 -33.17 2.89 29.95
CA MET A 1 -32.20 1.86 29.51
C MET A 1 -32.94 0.98 28.50
N SER A 2 -32.79 1.27 27.22
CA SER A 2 -33.46 0.65 26.05
C SER A 2 -32.35 0.47 25.01
N THR A 3 -32.17 -0.60 24.23
CA THR A 3 -33.00 -1.71 23.74
C THR A 3 -32.01 -2.74 23.18
N GLY A 4 -32.01 -3.98 23.67
CA GLY A 4 -31.09 -5.04 23.22
C GLY A 4 -31.71 -6.06 22.25
N GLU A 5 -33.04 -6.04 22.08
CA GLU A 5 -33.79 -7.11 21.39
C GLU A 5 -33.85 -6.95 19.86
N SER A 6 -33.51 -5.79 19.31
CA SER A 6 -33.65 -5.52 17.87
C SER A 6 -32.58 -6.16 16.99
N ASN A 7 -31.41 -6.51 17.54
CA ASN A 7 -30.33 -7.08 16.73
C ASN A 7 -30.60 -8.55 16.36
N SER A 8 -31.07 -9.38 17.30
CA SER A 8 -31.29 -10.82 17.07
C SER A 8 -32.34 -11.10 16.00
N ALA A 9 -33.43 -10.32 15.96
CA ALA A 9 -34.46 -10.44 14.94
C ALA A 9 -33.93 -10.20 13.51
N THR A 10 -33.04 -9.21 13.34
CA THR A 10 -32.43 -8.94 12.02
C THR A 10 -31.47 -10.05 11.59
N PHE A 11 -30.73 -10.66 12.52
CA PHE A 11 -29.85 -11.80 12.22
C PHE A 11 -30.61 -13.03 11.73
N ILE A 12 -31.80 -13.30 12.29
CA ILE A 12 -32.65 -14.42 11.87
C ILE A 12 -33.24 -14.16 10.47
N GLU A 13 -33.63 -12.92 10.17
CA GLU A 13 -34.11 -12.53 8.82
C GLU A 13 -33.02 -12.50 7.74
N ASP A 14 -31.75 -12.43 8.14
CA ASP A 14 -30.60 -12.43 7.24
C ASP A 14 -30.03 -13.84 6.99
N ASP A 15 -30.57 -14.87 7.62
CA ASP A 15 -30.14 -16.24 7.39
C ASP A 15 -30.77 -16.82 6.10
N TRP A 16 -30.00 -16.78 5.02
CA TRP A 16 -30.39 -17.33 3.71
C TRP A 16 -30.02 -18.82 3.54
N SER A 17 -29.38 -19.44 4.53
CA SER A 17 -28.91 -20.83 4.44
C SER A 17 -30.05 -21.85 4.48
N ASN A 18 -31.15 -21.51 5.17
CA ASN A 18 -32.32 -22.37 5.36
C ASN A 18 -33.49 -22.05 4.41
N VAL A 19 -33.30 -21.16 3.44
CA VAL A 19 -34.37 -20.70 2.53
C VAL A 19 -34.46 -21.59 1.29
N THR A 20 -35.54 -22.36 1.18
CA THR A 20 -35.80 -23.28 0.06
C THR A 20 -36.18 -22.56 -1.25
N ASN A 21 -36.87 -21.42 -1.15
CA ASN A 21 -37.32 -20.66 -2.33
C ASN A 21 -36.19 -19.79 -2.93
N PRO A 22 -35.88 -19.92 -4.23
CA PRO A 22 -34.78 -19.17 -4.86
C PRO A 22 -35.01 -17.65 -4.89
N ASN A 23 -36.25 -17.21 -5.09
CA ASN A 23 -36.60 -15.78 -5.11
C ASN A 23 -36.45 -15.11 -3.74
N GLU A 24 -36.80 -15.81 -2.66
CA GLU A 24 -36.68 -15.30 -1.29
C GLU A 24 -35.21 -15.21 -0.88
N ARG A 25 -34.42 -16.23 -1.21
CA ARG A 25 -32.97 -16.22 -1.03
C ARG A 25 -32.31 -15.04 -1.74
N ARG A 26 -32.72 -14.73 -2.98
CA ARG A 26 -32.20 -13.58 -3.74
C ARG A 26 -32.52 -12.24 -3.07
N LYS A 27 -33.72 -12.08 -2.50
CA LYS A 27 -34.11 -10.87 -1.75
C LYS A 27 -33.25 -10.68 -0.50
N ILE A 28 -33.02 -11.75 0.27
CA ILE A 28 -32.19 -11.72 1.48
C ILE A 28 -30.73 -11.39 1.13
N GLN A 29 -30.18 -12.01 0.09
CA GLN A 29 -28.84 -11.69 -0.39
C GLN A 29 -28.67 -10.21 -0.78
N ASN A 30 -29.62 -9.66 -1.54
CA ASN A 30 -29.57 -8.24 -1.92
C ASN A 30 -29.66 -7.32 -0.70
N ARG A 31 -30.48 -7.66 0.29
CA ARG A 31 -30.58 -6.91 1.56
C ARG A 31 -29.24 -6.88 2.29
N ILE A 32 -28.61 -8.04 2.45
CA ILE A 32 -27.31 -8.17 3.12
C ILE A 32 -26.21 -7.44 2.34
N ALA A 33 -26.18 -7.62 1.02
CA ALA A 33 -25.22 -6.94 0.15
C ALA A 33 -25.35 -5.42 0.28
N GLN A 34 -26.59 -4.90 0.27
CA GLN A 34 -26.85 -3.47 0.41
C GLN A 34 -26.45 -2.95 1.80
N ARG A 35 -26.74 -3.71 2.86
CA ARG A 35 -26.31 -3.35 4.21
C ARG A 35 -24.79 -3.29 4.30
N LYS A 36 -24.09 -4.33 3.84
CA LYS A 36 -22.62 -4.38 3.82
C LYS A 36 -22.02 -3.27 2.96
N PHE A 37 -22.64 -2.95 1.83
CA PHE A 37 -22.20 -1.85 0.98
C PHE A 37 -22.28 -0.51 1.71
N ARG A 38 -23.43 -0.21 2.34
CA ARG A 38 -23.63 1.01 3.13
C ARG A 38 -22.71 1.07 4.35
N GLU A 39 -22.51 -0.05 5.02
CA GLU A 39 -21.59 -0.17 6.15
C GLU A 39 -20.13 0.07 5.72
N LYS A 40 -19.69 -0.57 4.63
CA LYS A 40 -18.35 -0.36 4.07
C LYS A 40 -18.15 1.08 3.59
N ALA A 41 -19.18 1.72 3.03
CA ALA A 41 -19.11 3.12 2.63
C ALA A 41 -18.97 4.06 3.84
N ARG A 42 -19.69 3.80 4.94
CA ARG A 42 -19.54 4.54 6.20
C ARG A 42 -18.17 4.32 6.83
N SER A 43 -17.74 3.06 6.92
CA SER A 43 -16.43 2.68 7.45
C SER A 43 -15.28 3.28 6.63
N GLN A 44 -15.36 3.30 5.29
CA GLN A 44 -14.34 3.96 4.46
C GLN A 44 -14.27 5.46 4.72
N ARG A 45 -15.41 6.12 4.94
CA ARG A 45 -15.42 7.56 5.28
C ARG A 45 -14.74 7.82 6.62
N GLU A 46 -15.07 7.02 7.64
CA GLU A 46 -14.43 7.12 8.96
C GLU A 46 -12.93 6.78 8.90
N GLU A 47 -12.54 5.76 8.14
CA GLU A 47 -11.13 5.42 7.94
C GLU A 47 -10.36 6.55 7.25
N ALA A 48 -10.98 7.21 6.25
CA ALA A 48 -10.38 8.36 5.58
C ALA A 48 -10.20 9.54 6.54
N GLU A 49 -11.21 9.82 7.38
CA GLU A 49 -11.14 10.86 8.41
C GLU A 49 -10.05 10.55 9.44
N ARG A 50 -10.02 9.31 9.97
CA ARG A 50 -8.96 8.87 10.90
C ARG A 50 -7.57 8.97 10.27
N ARG A 51 -7.43 8.59 9.00
CA ARG A 51 -6.14 8.72 8.28
C ARG A 51 -5.75 10.17 8.09
N TYR A 52 -6.68 11.03 7.70
CA TYR A 52 -6.43 12.46 7.56
C TYR A 52 -6.00 13.09 8.89
N GLU A 53 -6.72 12.82 9.99
CA GLU A 53 -6.31 13.30 11.31
C GLU A 53 -4.95 12.76 11.74
N ASN A 54 -4.69 11.47 11.47
CA ASN A 54 -3.40 10.88 11.79
C ASN A 54 -2.29 11.49 10.94
N GLU A 55 -2.50 11.72 9.65
CA GLU A 55 -1.52 12.39 8.78
C GLU A 55 -1.24 13.82 9.27
N GLN A 56 -2.28 14.57 9.64
CA GLN A 56 -2.14 15.92 10.20
C GLN A 56 -1.35 15.93 11.52
N ARG A 57 -1.61 14.99 12.44
CA ARG A 57 -0.91 14.91 13.74
C ARG A 57 0.46 14.24 13.66
N ALA A 58 0.61 13.26 12.77
CA ALA A 58 1.79 12.41 12.69
C ALA A 58 2.84 12.89 11.68
N SER A 59 2.47 13.77 10.74
CA SER A 59 3.41 14.37 9.78
C SER A 59 4.60 15.03 10.47
N ALA A 60 4.39 15.62 11.65
CA ALA A 60 5.47 16.18 12.47
C ALA A 60 6.08 15.18 13.47
N SER A 61 5.36 14.10 13.82
CA SER A 61 5.77 13.19 14.90
C SER A 61 6.78 12.11 14.46
N TYR A 62 6.80 11.75 13.17
CA TYR A 62 7.75 10.77 12.62
C TYR A 62 8.95 11.40 11.89
N CYS A 63 9.02 12.73 11.81
CA CYS A 63 10.16 13.40 11.21
C CYS A 63 11.33 13.41 12.20
N ALA A 64 12.45 12.78 11.84
CA ALA A 64 13.66 12.88 12.64
C ALA A 64 14.15 14.34 12.64
N PRO A 65 14.43 14.96 13.80
CA PRO A 65 14.82 16.36 13.88
C PRO A 65 16.08 16.62 13.03
N GLU A 66 16.12 17.76 12.35
CA GLU A 66 17.36 18.23 11.74
C GLU A 66 18.32 18.71 12.84
N PRO A 67 19.64 18.61 12.64
CA PRO A 67 20.60 19.08 13.64
C PRO A 67 20.43 20.58 13.96
N GLU A 68 19.84 21.35 13.04
CA GLU A 68 19.54 22.78 13.22
C GLU A 68 18.34 23.02 14.13
N ASP A 69 17.36 22.10 14.16
CA ASP A 69 16.15 22.20 14.98
C ASP A 69 16.41 21.93 16.47
N VAL A 70 17.60 21.39 16.80
CA VAL A 70 17.97 21.03 18.16
C VAL A 70 18.80 22.13 18.80
N ASP A 71 18.25 22.77 19.83
CA ASP A 71 18.95 23.75 20.64
C ASP A 71 20.11 23.11 21.42
N ASN A 72 21.30 23.73 21.35
CA ASN A 72 22.41 23.39 22.25
C ASN A 72 22.23 24.19 23.54
N ALA A 73 21.20 23.85 24.31
CA ALA A 73 21.17 24.26 25.70
C ALA A 73 22.32 23.52 26.41
N GLU A 74 23.48 24.16 26.50
CA GLU A 74 24.53 23.73 27.42
C GLU A 74 23.96 23.86 28.81
N GLU A 75 23.58 22.75 29.43
CA GLU A 75 23.11 22.75 30.81
C GLU A 75 24.31 23.12 31.71
N PRO A 76 24.35 24.34 32.27
CA PRO A 76 25.53 24.81 32.96
C PRO A 76 25.52 24.20 34.37
N GLY A 77 26.33 23.17 34.59
CA GLY A 77 26.39 22.52 35.90
C GLY A 77 27.21 21.23 35.97
N LEU A 78 27.48 20.59 34.84
CA LEU A 78 28.32 19.39 34.82
C LEU A 78 29.80 19.76 34.60
N PRO A 79 30.74 19.29 35.44
CA PRO A 79 32.16 19.67 35.36
C PRO A 79 32.86 19.16 34.07
N TRP A 80 32.26 18.20 33.40
CA TRP A 80 32.69 17.61 32.13
C TRP A 80 31.90 18.13 30.91
N GLY A 81 31.00 19.11 31.11
CA GLY A 81 30.11 19.63 30.06
C GLY A 81 28.92 18.73 29.78
N SER A 82 27.93 19.25 29.03
CA SER A 82 26.79 18.49 28.52
C SER A 82 27.12 17.82 27.17
N PHE A 83 26.38 16.79 26.77
CA PHE A 83 26.54 16.18 25.45
C PHE A 83 25.78 17.00 24.39
N SER A 84 26.40 17.26 23.23
CA SER A 84 25.74 17.95 22.13
C SER A 84 24.88 16.99 21.30
N MET A 85 23.56 17.03 21.50
CA MET A 85 22.61 16.25 20.71
C MET A 85 22.65 16.62 19.22
N ARG A 86 22.91 17.90 18.91
CA ARG A 86 23.18 18.39 17.55
C ARG A 86 24.36 17.65 16.90
N HIS A 87 25.45 17.44 17.64
CA HIS A 87 26.59 16.67 17.14
C HIS A 87 26.23 15.21 16.89
N VAL A 88 25.53 14.55 17.82
CA VAL A 88 25.10 13.15 17.68
C VAL A 88 24.23 12.94 16.44
N ILE A 89 23.24 13.82 16.22
CA ILE A 89 22.34 13.75 15.07
C ILE A 89 23.09 13.97 13.75
N ARG A 90 23.98 14.99 13.69
CA ARG A 90 24.78 15.29 12.50
C ARG A 90 25.65 14.09 12.10
N THR A 91 26.40 13.54 13.05
CA THR A 91 27.28 12.39 12.83
C THR A 91 26.47 11.15 12.44
N GLY A 92 25.30 10.95 13.04
CA GLY A 92 24.37 9.87 12.68
C GLY A 92 23.90 9.95 11.23
N LYS A 93 23.47 11.14 10.78
CA LYS A 93 23.01 11.37 9.40
C LYS A 93 24.13 11.22 8.37
N GLU A 94 25.33 11.70 8.67
CA GLU A 94 26.50 11.51 7.80
C GLU A 94 26.85 10.02 7.63
N LYS A 95 26.79 9.24 8.72
CA LYS A 95 26.99 7.80 8.70
C LYS A 95 25.87 7.05 7.96
N GLU A 96 24.63 7.50 8.07
CA GLU A 96 23.50 6.92 7.33
C GLU A 96 23.64 7.16 5.83
N ARG A 97 24.00 8.38 5.41
CA ARG A 97 24.23 8.72 3.99
C ARG A 97 25.31 7.85 3.36
N THR A 98 26.46 7.77 4.01
CA THR A 98 27.58 6.92 3.56
C THR A 98 27.20 5.43 3.52
N SER A 99 26.45 4.94 4.51
CA SER A 99 25.95 3.56 4.53
C SER A 99 24.96 3.29 3.39
N ARG A 100 24.04 4.22 3.12
CA ARG A 100 23.09 4.14 2.00
C ARG A 100 23.82 4.13 0.67
N GLU A 101 24.73 5.07 0.44
CA GLU A 101 25.54 5.14 -0.78
C GLU A 101 26.34 3.86 -1.01
N THR A 102 26.96 3.33 0.05
CA THR A 102 27.69 2.05 0.00
C THR A 102 26.76 0.88 -0.35
N SER A 103 25.57 0.84 0.25
CA SER A 103 24.58 -0.21 -0.02
C SER A 103 24.00 -0.14 -1.43
N LEU A 104 23.75 1.06 -1.95
CA LEU A 104 23.27 1.29 -3.30
C LEU A 104 24.34 0.96 -4.32
N TYR A 105 25.59 1.34 -4.07
CA TYR A 105 26.72 0.96 -4.91
C TYR A 105 26.87 -0.57 -4.97
N ALA A 106 26.77 -1.27 -3.83
CA ALA A 106 26.80 -2.72 -3.77
C ALA A 106 25.59 -3.42 -4.42
N ALA A 107 24.40 -2.79 -4.39
CA ALA A 107 23.20 -3.32 -5.03
C ALA A 107 23.16 -3.09 -6.55
N ALA A 108 23.74 -1.98 -7.02
CA ALA A 108 23.77 -1.61 -8.43
C ALA A 108 24.94 -2.26 -9.19
N SER A 109 26.02 -2.63 -8.51
CA SER A 109 27.11 -3.39 -9.11
C SER A 109 26.66 -4.81 -9.44
N LYS A 110 26.47 -5.12 -10.72
CA LYS A 110 26.26 -6.49 -11.24
C LYS A 110 27.44 -7.43 -10.98
N ALA A 111 28.51 -6.93 -10.36
CA ALA A 111 29.60 -7.72 -9.81
C ALA A 111 29.60 -7.56 -8.28
N GLY A 112 29.51 -8.66 -7.54
CA GLY A 112 29.89 -8.68 -6.13
C GLY A 112 28.74 -9.01 -5.19
N GLY A 113 28.57 -10.32 -4.93
CA GLY A 113 27.76 -10.81 -3.83
C GLY A 113 28.18 -10.14 -2.52
N SER A 114 27.19 -9.59 -1.82
CA SER A 114 27.32 -9.20 -0.42
C SER A 114 27.76 -10.42 0.40
N THR A 115 28.95 -10.37 1.00
CA THR A 115 29.50 -11.37 1.94
C THR A 115 28.76 -11.42 3.28
N ARG A 116 27.51 -10.95 3.32
CA ARG A 116 26.62 -11.07 4.48
C ARG A 116 25.73 -12.28 4.24
N LEU A 117 26.04 -13.39 4.91
CA LEU A 117 25.36 -14.69 4.85
C LEU A 117 23.82 -14.61 4.94
N GLY A 118 23.26 -13.51 5.47
CA GLY A 118 21.81 -13.30 5.57
C GLY A 118 21.08 -12.93 4.26
N LEU A 119 21.75 -12.42 3.23
CA LEU A 119 21.09 -12.01 1.97
C LEU A 119 21.08 -13.09 0.89
N HIS A 120 21.86 -14.16 1.05
CA HIS A 120 21.90 -15.25 0.06
C HIS A 120 20.69 -16.20 0.16
N LEU A 121 20.08 -16.33 1.34
CA LEU A 121 18.92 -17.20 1.53
C LEU A 121 17.67 -16.69 0.80
N LEU A 122 17.54 -15.39 0.58
CA LEU A 122 16.33 -14.82 -0.04
C LEU A 122 16.33 -14.97 -1.57
N ASP A 123 17.51 -14.95 -2.22
CA ASP A 123 17.65 -15.10 -3.67
C ASP A 123 17.35 -16.54 -4.16
N GLN A 124 17.67 -17.55 -3.34
CA GLN A 124 17.29 -18.95 -3.65
C GLN A 124 15.77 -19.16 -3.62
N TYR A 125 15.05 -18.49 -2.70
CA TYR A 125 13.59 -18.63 -2.60
C TYR A 125 12.87 -17.85 -3.70
N ALA A 126 13.41 -16.71 -4.13
CA ALA A 126 12.85 -15.90 -5.21
C ALA A 126 12.97 -16.55 -6.60
N ARG A 127 13.95 -17.44 -6.80
CA ARG A 127 14.13 -18.23 -8.04
C ARG A 127 13.39 -19.57 -8.05
N GLY A 128 12.80 -19.98 -6.92
CA GLY A 128 11.96 -21.16 -6.85
C GLY A 128 10.58 -20.88 -7.44
N SER A 129 10.13 -21.70 -8.40
CA SER A 129 8.75 -21.66 -8.89
C SER A 129 7.78 -21.74 -7.71
N PRO A 130 6.82 -20.80 -7.58
CA PRO A 130 5.87 -20.82 -6.48
C PRO A 130 5.11 -22.15 -6.42
N ALA A 131 4.94 -22.71 -5.22
CA ALA A 131 4.30 -24.01 -4.98
C ALA A 131 2.87 -24.14 -5.54
N TRP A 132 2.20 -23.01 -5.84
CA TRP A 132 0.89 -23.00 -6.49
C TRP A 132 0.93 -23.42 -7.97
N THR A 133 2.10 -23.45 -8.62
CA THR A 133 2.25 -23.94 -10.01
C THR A 133 1.88 -25.42 -10.15
N ALA A 134 2.05 -26.22 -9.09
CA ALA A 134 1.67 -27.65 -9.08
C ALA A 134 0.16 -27.89 -9.20
N TRP A 135 -0.69 -26.90 -8.87
CA TRP A 135 -2.14 -27.02 -8.95
C TRP A 135 -2.70 -26.86 -10.36
N ARG A 136 -1.93 -26.33 -11.32
CA ARG A 136 -2.39 -26.18 -12.72
C ARG A 136 -2.41 -27.48 -13.52
N VAL A 137 -1.75 -28.54 -13.08
CA VAL A 137 -1.55 -29.75 -13.89
C VAL A 137 -2.71 -30.76 -13.75
N ARG A 138 -3.68 -30.56 -12.84
CA ARG A 138 -4.75 -31.55 -12.57
C ARG A 138 -6.16 -31.21 -13.04
N VAL A 139 -6.37 -30.10 -13.74
CA VAL A 139 -7.67 -29.79 -14.36
C VAL A 139 -7.47 -29.59 -15.86
N ASN A 140 -7.60 -30.70 -16.60
CA ASN A 140 -7.79 -30.66 -18.05
C ASN A 140 -9.19 -30.11 -18.35
N VAL A 141 -9.36 -28.80 -18.19
CA VAL A 141 -10.49 -28.07 -18.75
C VAL A 141 -10.06 -27.67 -20.15
N PRO A 142 -10.75 -28.11 -21.22
CA PRO A 142 -10.44 -27.65 -22.57
C PRO A 142 -10.61 -26.13 -22.61
N GLN A 143 -9.51 -25.43 -22.87
CA GLN A 143 -9.52 -23.98 -23.04
C GLN A 143 -10.31 -23.65 -24.33
N PRO A 144 -11.30 -22.75 -24.32
CA PRO A 144 -11.85 -22.23 -25.55
C PRO A 144 -10.75 -21.50 -26.34
N PRO A 145 -10.74 -21.57 -27.69
CA PRO A 145 -9.72 -20.90 -28.48
C PRO A 145 -9.72 -19.40 -28.17
N PRO A 146 -8.53 -18.75 -28.16
CA PRO A 146 -8.47 -17.32 -27.94
C PRO A 146 -9.30 -16.58 -29.01
N PRO A 147 -10.00 -15.48 -28.65
CA PRO A 147 -10.68 -14.67 -29.64
C PRO A 147 -9.68 -14.18 -30.68
N SER A 148 -10.06 -14.27 -31.94
CA SER A 148 -9.27 -13.79 -33.07
C SER A 148 -8.90 -12.32 -32.89
N PRO A 149 -7.67 -11.91 -33.24
CA PRO A 149 -7.28 -10.51 -33.16
C PRO A 149 -8.20 -9.66 -34.05
N PRO A 150 -8.56 -8.44 -33.60
CA PRO A 150 -9.34 -7.52 -34.43
C PRO A 150 -8.56 -7.21 -35.72
N PRO A 151 -9.25 -7.09 -36.87
CA PRO A 151 -8.61 -6.81 -38.15
C PRO A 151 -7.84 -5.48 -38.10
N LEU A 152 -6.68 -5.46 -38.77
CA LEU A 152 -5.69 -4.38 -38.79
C LEU A 152 -6.19 -3.03 -39.34
N GLU A 153 -7.48 -2.90 -39.64
CA GLU A 153 -8.08 -1.67 -40.15
C GLU A 153 -8.34 -0.63 -39.05
N MET A 154 -8.37 -1.04 -37.77
CA MET A 154 -8.63 -0.12 -36.65
C MET A 154 -7.38 0.50 -36.01
N MET A 155 -6.16 0.18 -36.48
CA MET A 155 -4.91 0.76 -35.95
C MET A 155 -4.36 1.94 -36.76
N LEU A 156 -5.04 2.38 -37.82
CA LEU A 156 -4.65 3.55 -38.62
C LEU A 156 -5.69 4.67 -38.50
N GLY A 157 -5.96 5.10 -37.26
CA GLY A 157 -6.71 6.30 -36.96
C GLY A 157 -5.79 7.43 -36.52
N SER A 158 -5.43 8.30 -37.46
CA SER A 158 -5.05 9.70 -37.25
C SER A 158 -3.87 10.00 -36.31
N ASN A 159 -2.66 9.93 -36.88
CA ASN A 159 -1.61 10.90 -36.58
C ASN A 159 -2.07 12.26 -37.15
N ALA A 160 -2.45 13.19 -36.28
CA ALA A 160 -2.49 14.62 -36.60
C ALA A 160 -1.51 15.33 -35.66
N PRO A 161 -0.49 16.04 -36.18
CA PRO A 161 0.53 16.66 -35.35
C PRO A 161 0.01 17.91 -34.64
N SER A 162 0.43 17.98 -33.38
CA SER A 162 0.62 19.18 -32.56
C SER A 162 1.02 20.42 -33.38
N SER A 163 0.25 21.50 -33.26
CA SER A 163 0.75 22.85 -33.49
C SER A 163 0.56 23.68 -32.22
N MET A 164 1.71 23.92 -31.59
CA MET A 164 2.00 24.98 -30.64
C MET A 164 1.47 26.35 -31.12
N ILE A 165 1.01 27.15 -30.14
CA ILE A 165 1.38 28.55 -29.83
C ILE A 165 1.18 29.57 -30.97
N ASP A 166 0.36 30.61 -30.82
CA ASP A 166 0.84 31.92 -30.34
C ASP A 166 -0.25 32.81 -29.71
N ASP A 167 0.20 33.59 -28.73
CA ASP A 167 -0.38 34.82 -28.21
C ASP A 167 -0.72 35.83 -29.33
N VAL A 168 -1.63 36.78 -29.05
CA VAL A 168 -1.52 38.23 -29.32
C VAL A 168 -2.91 38.91 -29.30
N VAL A 169 -3.11 39.73 -28.26
CA VAL A 169 -3.68 41.10 -28.24
C VAL A 169 -4.72 41.50 -29.30
N PHE A 170 -5.96 41.75 -28.87
CA PHE A 170 -6.53 43.11 -28.69
C PHE A 170 -7.86 43.05 -27.91
#